data_AF-M5G2W4-F1
#
_entry.id   AF-M5G2W4-F1
#
_cell.length_a   1.000
_cell.length_b   1.000
_cell.length_c   1.000
_cell.angle_alpha   90.00
_cell.angle_beta   90.00
_cell.angle_gamma   90.00
#
_symmetry.space_group_name_H-M   'P 1'
#
loop_
_entity.id
_entity.type
_entity.pdbx_description
1 polymer ?
#
loop_
_entity_poly.entity_id
_entity_poly.type
_entity_poly.pdbx_seq_one_letter_code
_entity_poly.pdbx_strand_id
1 'polypeptide(L)' 'MEKRVELLILQNQIHTVCHINYTTYDVQHAQDTIHVGKGQCNIMLPSGDDSMDSHPYWYARVIHIFHVNLMH' A
#
# COMPACT_ATOMS: atom_id res chain seq x y z
N MET A 1 -14.65 11.02 -18.49
CA MET A 1 -15.63 9.92 -18.31
C MET A 1 -15.03 8.96 -17.30
N GLU A 2 -15.16 9.28 -16.01
CA GLU A 2 -14.58 8.47 -14.93
C GLU A 2 -15.39 7.18 -14.78
N LYS A 3 -14.79 6.04 -15.14
CA LYS A 3 -15.35 4.73 -14.84
C LYS A 3 -15.27 4.52 -13.34
N ARG A 4 -16.41 4.65 -12.65
CA ARG A 4 -16.56 4.19 -11.27
C ARG A 4 -16.53 2.67 -11.30
N VAL A 5 -15.42 2.08 -10.83
CA VAL A 5 -15.34 0.65 -10.57
C VAL A 5 -16.05 0.41 -9.24
N GLU A 6 -17.15 -0.34 -9.27
CA GLU A 6 -17.79 -0.81 -8.04
C GLU A 6 -16.87 -1.84 -7.38
N LEU A 7 -16.06 -1.37 -6.43
CA LEU A 7 -15.18 -2.21 -5.63
C LEU A 7 -16.01 -2.86 -4.52
N LEU A 8 -16.42 -4.10 -4.74
CA LEU A 8 -17.03 -4.92 -3.70
C LEU A 8 -15.91 -5.46 -2.81
N ILE A 9 -15.81 -4.97 -1.57
CA ILE A 9 -14.92 -5.55 -0.55
C ILE A 9 -15.50 -6.91 -0.14
N LEU A 10 -15.22 -7.92 -0.96
CA LEU A 10 -15.65 -9.29 -0.73
C LEU A 10 -14.78 -9.91 0.34
N GLN A 11 -15.44 -10.30 1.43
CA GLN A 11 -14.88 -10.86 2.67
C GLN A 11 -14.30 -9.77 3.57
N ASN A 12 -14.90 -9.62 4.75
CA ASN A 12 -14.45 -8.75 5.85
C ASN A 12 -13.15 -9.29 6.50
N GLN A 13 -12.15 -9.65 5.68
CA GLN A 13 -10.87 -10.17 6.12
C GLN A 13 -9.94 -8.97 6.32
N ILE A 14 -9.93 -8.49 7.57
CA ILE A 14 -9.00 -7.46 8.02
C ILE A 14 -7.70 -8.15 8.41
N HIS A 15 -6.59 -7.73 7.80
CA HIS A 15 -5.27 -8.24 8.12
C HIS A 15 -4.50 -7.27 9.00
N THR A 16 -3.73 -7.83 9.93
CA THR A 16 -2.77 -7.06 10.75
C THR A 16 -1.38 -7.04 10.12
N VAL A 17 -1.08 -7.98 9.22
CA VAL A 17 0.23 -8.10 8.55
C VAL A 17 0.02 -8.20 7.03
N CYS A 18 0.81 -7.45 6.27
CA CYS A 18 0.92 -7.55 4.81
C CYS A 18 2.39 -7.66 4.42
N HIS A 19 2.66 -8.52 3.44
CA HIS A 19 3.99 -8.72 2.86
C HIS A 19 3.98 -8.27 1.40
N ILE A 20 4.90 -7.37 1.05
CA ILE A 20 5.07 -6.86 -0.30
C ILE A 20 6.41 -7.38 -0.81
N ASN A 21 6.36 -8.30 -1.77
CA ASN A 21 7.56 -8.80 -2.43
C ASN A 21 7.96 -7.85 -3.56
N TYR A 22 9.25 -7.54 -3.65
CA TYR A 22 9.81 -6.74 -4.73
C TYR A 22 11.17 -7.29 -5.14
N THR A 23 11.49 -7.10 -6.41
CA THR A 23 12.80 -7.46 -6.96
C THR A 23 13.73 -6.27 -6.80
N THR A 24 14.89 -6.48 -6.18
CA THR A 24 15.96 -5.49 -6.22
C THR A 24 16.72 -5.61 -7.53
N TYR A 25 17.46 -4.56 -7.89
CA TYR A 25 18.22 -4.49 -9.14
C TYR A 25 19.24 -5.64 -9.30
N ASP A 26 19.70 -6.22 -8.20
CA ASP A 26 20.63 -7.36 -8.19
C ASP A 26 19.94 -8.72 -8.44
N VAL A 27 18.70 -8.72 -8.93
CA VAL A 27 17.87 -9.93 -9.14
C VAL A 27 17.59 -10.69 -7.84
N GLN A 28 17.77 -10.03 -6.69
CA GLN A 28 17.41 -10.61 -5.39
C GLN A 28 15.95 -10.34 -5.09
N HIS A 29 15.30 -11.33 -4.47
CA HIS A 29 13.95 -11.16 -3.94
C HIS A 29 14.05 -10.56 -2.54
N ALA A 30 13.48 -9.37 -2.37
CA ALA A 30 13.31 -8.71 -1.09
C ALA A 30 11.83 -8.63 -0.74
N GLN A 31 11.55 -8.45 0.55
CA GLN A 31 10.19 -8.36 1.06
C GLN A 31 10.09 -7.29 2.13
N ASP A 32 9.13 -6.40 1.96
CA ASP A 32 8.75 -5.43 2.97
C ASP A 32 7.54 -5.95 3.73
N THR A 33 7.51 -5.70 5.04
CA THR A 33 6.44 -6.16 5.92
C THR A 33 5.79 -4.99 6.63
N ILE A 34 4.47 -4.87 6.47
CA ILE A 34 3.65 -3.89 7.16
C ILE A 34 2.92 -4.63 8.29
N HIS A 35 3.14 -4.21 9.54
CA HIS A 35 2.48 -4.76 10.72
C HIS A 35 1.71 -3.66 11.47
N VAL A 36 0.39 -3.67 11.29
CA VAL A 36 -0.55 -2.80 11.99
C VAL A 36 -0.51 -3.07 13.50
N GLY A 37 -0.20 -2.05 14.29
CA GLY A 37 -0.19 -2.12 15.76
C GLY A 37 1.16 -2.48 16.41
N LYS A 38 2.18 -2.89 15.63
CA LYS A 38 3.55 -3.14 16.16
C LYS A 38 4.59 -2.09 15.75
N GLY A 39 4.14 -0.92 15.27
CA GLY A 39 5.01 0.21 14.91
C GLY A 39 5.66 0.12 13.53
N GLN A 40 5.73 -1.06 12.92
CA GLN A 40 6.17 -1.28 11.54
C GLN A 40 5.03 -1.03 10.54
N CYS A 41 4.37 0.12 10.65
CA CYS A 41 3.22 0.47 9.82
C CYS A 41 3.30 1.86 9.20
N ASN A 42 4.46 2.53 9.28
CA ASN A 42 4.66 3.79 8.56
C ASN A 42 5.11 3.47 7.13
N ILE A 43 4.51 4.14 6.15
CA ILE A 43 4.77 3.96 4.73
C ILE A 43 5.08 5.30 4.08
N MET A 44 5.77 5.23 2.96
CA MET A 44 6.08 6.35 2.09
C MET A 44 5.38 6.13 0.75
N LEU A 45 4.74 7.16 0.22
CA LEU A 45 4.09 7.13 -1.09
C LEU A 45 4.63 8.28 -1.93
N PRO A 46 4.75 8.15 -3.25
CA PRO A 46 4.99 9.28 -4.13
C PRO A 46 3.97 10.39 -3.83
N SER A 47 4.43 11.62 -3.63
CA SER A 47 3.52 12.74 -3.51
C SER A 47 2.87 13.00 -4.87
N GLY A 48 1.59 13.40 -4.88
CA GLY A 48 0.90 13.81 -6.11
C GLY A 48 1.25 15.25 -6.53
N ASP A 49 2.29 15.84 -5.95
CA ASP A 49 2.68 17.23 -6.15
C ASP A 49 4.00 17.28 -6.92
N ASP A 50 3.94 17.76 -8.15
CA ASP A 50 5.09 17.91 -9.06
C ASP A 50 5.81 19.26 -8.90
N SER A 51 5.43 20.09 -7.91
CA SER A 51 6.15 21.33 -7.67
C SER A 51 7.56 21.05 -7.14
N MET A 52 8.55 21.75 -7.71
CA MET A 52 9.98 21.56 -7.41
C MET A 52 10.34 21.83 -5.93
N ASP A 53 9.47 22.54 -5.20
CA ASP A 53 9.66 22.90 -3.80
C ASP A 53 8.95 21.94 -2.83
N SER A 54 8.15 21.00 -3.34
CA SER A 54 7.39 20.05 -2.53
C SER A 54 8.18 18.76 -2.30
N HIS A 55 7.96 18.14 -1.14
CA HIS A 55 8.62 16.89 -0.83
C HIS A 55 8.10 15.80 -1.78
N PRO A 56 8.96 15.01 -2.43
CA PRO A 56 8.57 14.02 -3.46
C PRO A 56 7.76 12.83 -2.90
N TYR A 57 7.57 12.79 -1.59
CA TYR A 57 6.88 11.72 -0.90
C TYR A 57 5.94 12.21 0.19
N TRP A 58 4.80 11.55 0.30
CA TRP A 58 3.93 11.58 1.46
C TRP A 58 4.29 10.48 2.45
N TYR A 59 4.10 10.78 3.73
CA TYR A 59 4.30 9.85 4.81
C TYR A 59 2.97 9.55 5.47
N ALA A 60 2.65 8.28 5.61
CA ALA A 60 1.40 7.83 6.20
C ALA A 60 1.62 6.68 7.18
N ARG A 61 0.64 6.48 8.07
CA ARG A 61 0.58 5.31 8.95
C ARG A 61 -0.59 4.44 8.56
N VAL A 62 -0.31 3.17 8.27
CA VAL A 62 -1.33 2.16 7.97
C VAL A 62 -2.08 1.82 9.25
N ILE A 63 -3.41 1.99 9.21
CA ILE A 63 -4.32 1.74 10.34
C ILE A 63 -5.02 0.39 10.19
N HIS A 64 -5.44 0.02 8.97
CA HIS A 64 -6.07 -1.25 8.67
C HIS A 64 -5.68 -1.70 7.26
N ILE A 65 -5.64 -3.01 7.04
CA ILE A 65 -5.37 -3.62 5.73
C ILE A 65 -6.59 -4.46 5.36
N PHE A 66 -7.18 -4.15 4.20
CA PHE A 66 -8.35 -4.87 3.68
C PHE A 66 -7.95 -5.65 2.43
N HIS A 67 -8.36 -6.91 2.35
CA HIS A 67 -8.23 -7.70 1.14
C HIS A 67 -9.48 -7.52 0.26
N VAL A 68 -9.29 -7.12 -1.00
CA VAL A 68 -10.39 -6.94 -1.96
C VAL A 68 -10.25 -7.99 -3.05
N ASN A 69 -11.26 -8.86 -3.17
CA ASN A 69 -11.36 -9.78 -4.30
C ASN A 69 -12.03 -9.07 -5.47
N LEU A 70 -11.25 -8.79 -6.52
CA LEU A 70 -11.80 -8.28 -7.78
C LEU A 70 -12.39 -9.46 -8.56
N MET A 71 -13.70 -9.44 -8.78
CA MET A 71 -14.34 -10.32 -9.77
C MET A 71 -14.35 -9.60 -11.11
N HIS A 72 -13.84 -10.26 -12.16
CA HIS A 72 -13.85 -9.77 -13.54
C HIS A 72 -15.12 -10.21 -14.27
#